data_AF-A0A7S0EZC9-F1
#
_entry.id   AF-A0A7S0EZC9-F1
#
_cell.length_a   1.000
_cell.length_b   1.000
_cell.length_c   1.000
_cell.angle_alpha   90.00
_cell.angle_beta   90.00
_cell.angle_gamma   90.00
#
_symmetry.space_group_name_H-M   'P 1'
#
loop_
_entity.id
_entity.type
_entity.pdbx_description
1 polymer ?
#
loop_
_entity_poly.entity_id
_entity_poly.type
_entity_poly.pdbx_seq_one_letter_code
_entity_poly.pdbx_strand_id
1 'polypeptide(L)'
;RDRRSRSHASARMAQHHDLVSEIDVRQCWALNENKEEQSTLGNCLTAELRMLPDRCLKSDCDEELLIHIVFVQKVRLSGIQIKAPGGSGPKSVKLLVNVPSLDFDSAKSTKVTQEVEFSQEGLVSNAKVELKLPLFSSV
;
A
#
# COMPACT_ATOMS: atom_id res chain seq x y z
N ARG A 1 -48.44 17.06 -10.89
CA ARG A 1 -47.66 18.20 -11.44
C ARG A 1 -46.90 18.82 -10.27
N ASP A 2 -45.59 18.92 -10.21
CA ASP A 2 -44.54 18.50 -11.14
C ASP A 2 -43.22 18.41 -10.35
N ARG A 3 -42.30 17.61 -10.89
CA ARG A 3 -41.07 17.10 -10.28
C ARG A 3 -40.08 18.22 -9.92
N ARG A 4 -39.64 18.30 -8.66
CA ARG A 4 -38.38 19.00 -8.33
C ARG A 4 -37.22 18.05 -8.63
N SER A 5 -36.65 18.27 -9.80
CA SER A 5 -35.31 17.86 -10.19
C SER A 5 -34.31 18.21 -9.08
N ARG A 6 -33.72 17.19 -8.44
CA ARG A 6 -32.48 17.33 -7.69
C ARG A 6 -31.38 16.75 -8.57
N SER A 7 -30.52 17.66 -8.98
CA SER A 7 -29.30 17.46 -9.74
C SER A 7 -28.50 16.27 -9.22
N HIS A 8 -28.19 15.34 -10.11
CA HIS A 8 -27.06 14.44 -9.95
C HIS A 8 -25.80 15.32 -9.88
N ALA A 9 -25.25 15.48 -8.68
CA ALA A 9 -23.85 15.83 -8.54
C ALA A 9 -23.07 14.66 -9.14
N SER A 10 -22.65 14.81 -10.39
CA SER A 10 -21.71 13.90 -11.04
C SER A 10 -20.42 13.97 -10.22
N ALA A 11 -20.20 12.95 -9.39
CA ALA A 11 -18.93 12.75 -8.74
C ALA A 11 -17.90 12.70 -9.86
N ARG A 12 -17.03 13.72 -9.95
CA ARG A 12 -15.84 13.67 -10.81
C ARG A 12 -15.10 12.41 -10.37
N MET A 13 -15.15 11.37 -11.19
CA MET A 13 -14.33 10.18 -10.95
C MET A 13 -12.89 10.66 -11.02
N ALA A 14 -12.25 10.80 -9.87
CA ALA A 14 -10.83 11.09 -9.83
C ALA A 14 -10.14 9.95 -10.57
N GLN A 15 -9.49 10.26 -11.70
CA GLN A 15 -8.71 9.29 -12.42
C GLN A 15 -7.47 8.99 -11.57
N HIS A 16 -7.48 7.83 -10.92
CA HIS A 16 -6.32 7.31 -10.21
C HIS A 16 -5.45 6.56 -11.21
N HIS A 17 -4.13 6.73 -11.12
CA HIS A 17 -3.16 5.94 -11.87
C HIS A 17 -2.32 5.12 -10.89
N ASP A 18 -1.77 4.02 -11.38
CA ASP A 18 -0.81 3.23 -10.65
C ASP A 18 0.52 4.00 -10.55
N LEU A 19 1.16 3.95 -9.38
CA LEU A 19 2.40 4.66 -9.08
C LEU A 19 3.64 3.76 -9.14
N VAL A 20 3.52 2.55 -9.67
CA VAL A 20 4.63 1.59 -9.74
C VAL A 20 5.85 2.13 -10.50
N SER A 21 5.64 2.98 -11.51
CA SER A 21 6.72 3.63 -12.28
C SER A 21 7.45 4.72 -11.50
N GLU A 22 6.83 5.22 -10.44
CA GLU A 22 7.32 6.30 -9.58
C GLU A 22 8.09 5.74 -8.37
N ILE A 23 8.17 4.42 -8.19
CA ILE A 23 8.86 3.77 -7.08
C ILE A 23 10.33 3.54 -7.43
N ASP A 24 11.24 3.99 -6.56
CA ASP A 24 12.65 3.61 -6.62
C ASP A 24 12.87 2.27 -5.91
N VAL A 25 12.63 1.17 -6.63
CA VAL A 25 12.72 -0.20 -6.08
C VAL A 25 14.09 -0.48 -5.47
N ARG A 26 15.17 0.19 -5.92
CA ARG A 26 16.54 -0.02 -5.41
C ARG A 26 16.76 0.60 -4.05
N GLN A 27 15.95 1.58 -3.67
CA GLN A 27 15.99 2.25 -2.37
C GLN A 27 14.89 1.74 -1.42
N CYS A 28 13.97 0.92 -1.93
CA CYS A 28 13.01 0.19 -1.13
C CYS A 28 13.65 -1.00 -0.43
N TRP A 29 13.16 -1.32 0.76
CA TRP A 29 13.62 -2.47 1.53
C TRP A 29 12.52 -2.94 2.49
N ALA A 30 12.63 -4.19 2.95
CA ALA A 30 11.77 -4.72 4.01
C ALA A 30 12.61 -5.37 5.12
N LEU A 31 12.18 -5.21 6.37
CA LEU A 31 12.66 -6.02 7.50
C LEU A 31 11.72 -7.21 7.71
N ASN A 32 12.31 -8.31 8.17
CA ASN A 32 11.67 -9.62 8.32
C ASN A 32 11.20 -10.21 6.98
N GLU A 33 11.78 -9.80 5.84
CA GLU A 33 11.50 -10.45 4.55
C GLU A 33 12.14 -11.84 4.48
N ASN A 34 11.42 -12.78 3.89
CA ASN A 34 11.92 -14.12 3.61
C ASN A 34 13.05 -14.08 2.57
N LYS A 35 14.11 -14.85 2.78
CA LYS A 35 15.33 -14.83 1.96
C LYS A 35 15.23 -15.58 0.64
N GLU A 36 14.12 -16.28 0.38
CA GLU A 36 13.86 -16.89 -0.92
C GLU A 36 13.68 -15.82 -2.00
N GLU A 37 14.31 -16.01 -3.15
CA GLU A 37 14.28 -15.04 -4.27
C GLU A 37 12.85 -14.71 -4.75
N GLN A 38 11.93 -15.68 -4.65
CA GLN A 38 10.52 -15.52 -5.02
C GLN A 38 9.72 -14.72 -3.98
N SER A 39 10.27 -14.55 -2.77
CA SER A 39 9.56 -14.08 -1.58
C SER A 39 9.94 -12.65 -1.15
N THR A 40 10.66 -11.89 -2.00
CA THR A 40 11.23 -10.56 -1.70
C THR A 40 10.30 -9.38 -2.00
N LEU A 41 10.57 -8.22 -1.39
CA LEU A 41 9.79 -6.99 -1.63
C LEU A 41 9.85 -6.53 -3.09
N GLY A 42 11.01 -6.65 -3.73
CA GLY A 42 11.22 -6.18 -5.10
C GLY A 42 10.26 -6.82 -6.11
N ASN A 43 9.87 -8.08 -5.86
CA ASN A 43 8.87 -8.78 -6.66
C ASN A 43 7.48 -8.11 -6.61
N CYS A 44 7.09 -7.54 -5.47
CA CYS A 44 5.80 -6.85 -5.31
C CYS A 44 5.79 -5.44 -5.92
N LEU A 45 6.96 -4.82 -6.06
CA LEU A 45 7.10 -3.43 -6.54
C LEU A 45 7.48 -3.34 -8.03
N THR A 46 7.78 -4.46 -8.68
CA THR A 46 8.10 -4.50 -10.11
C THR A 46 6.85 -4.87 -10.92
N ALA A 47 6.51 -4.09 -11.93
CA ALA A 47 5.24 -4.18 -12.66
C ALA A 47 4.98 -5.57 -13.25
N GLU A 48 6.00 -6.20 -13.84
CA GLU A 48 5.92 -7.51 -14.47
C GLU A 48 5.90 -8.64 -13.44
N LEU A 49 6.74 -8.54 -12.39
CA LEU A 49 6.93 -9.60 -11.41
C LEU A 49 5.74 -9.74 -10.46
N ARG A 50 5.12 -8.63 -10.05
CA ARG A 50 3.99 -8.64 -9.10
C ARG A 50 2.73 -9.29 -9.65
N MET A 51 2.69 -9.56 -10.96
CA MET A 51 1.60 -10.25 -11.63
C MET A 51 1.78 -11.77 -11.66
N LEU A 52 2.98 -12.26 -11.35
CA LEU A 52 3.30 -13.69 -11.33
C LEU A 52 2.75 -14.34 -10.05
N PRO A 53 2.13 -15.53 -10.13
CA PRO A 53 1.45 -16.16 -9.00
C PRO A 53 2.40 -16.72 -7.94
N ASP A 54 3.65 -17.00 -8.31
CA ASP A 54 4.72 -17.51 -7.44
C ASP A 54 5.53 -16.40 -6.77
N ARG A 55 5.24 -15.13 -7.08
CA ARG A 55 5.98 -13.97 -6.62
C ARG A 55 5.16 -13.16 -5.62
N CYS A 56 5.63 -13.10 -4.38
CA CYS A 56 5.01 -12.30 -3.33
C CYS A 56 6.05 -11.91 -2.28
N LEU A 57 5.72 -10.98 -1.39
CA LEU A 57 6.50 -10.73 -0.19
C LEU A 57 6.01 -11.69 0.90
N LYS A 58 6.92 -12.43 1.53
CA LYS A 58 6.63 -13.26 2.71
C LYS A 58 7.48 -12.83 3.89
N SER A 59 6.96 -13.02 5.09
CA SER A 59 7.76 -12.88 6.30
C SER A 59 8.62 -14.13 6.56
N ASP A 60 9.77 -13.94 7.22
CA ASP A 60 10.74 -15.01 7.49
C ASP A 60 10.47 -15.76 8.80
N CYS A 61 10.06 -15.04 9.85
CA CYS A 61 9.95 -15.60 11.21
C CYS A 61 8.56 -15.47 11.85
N ASP A 62 7.91 -14.31 11.72
CA ASP A 62 6.61 -14.00 12.34
C ASP A 62 5.72 -13.20 11.38
N GLU A 63 4.56 -12.73 11.84
CA GLU A 63 3.59 -12.02 10.98
C GLU A 63 3.94 -10.52 10.74
N GLU A 64 4.99 -9.99 11.35
CA GLU A 64 5.32 -8.56 11.30
C GLU A 64 6.32 -8.24 10.18
N LEU A 65 5.90 -7.46 9.18
CA LEU A 65 6.77 -6.91 8.14
C LEU A 65 6.88 -5.39 8.31
N LEU A 66 8.09 -4.86 8.14
CA LEU A 66 8.32 -3.42 8.03
C LEU A 66 8.79 -3.11 6.61
N ILE A 67 8.03 -2.31 5.87
CA ILE A 67 8.27 -2.03 4.46
C ILE A 67 8.58 -0.54 4.29
N HIS A 68 9.70 -0.23 3.65
CA HIS A 68 10.08 1.12 3.29
C HIS A 68 9.96 1.31 1.77
N ILE A 69 9.09 2.23 1.34
CA ILE A 69 8.86 2.56 -0.06
C ILE A 69 9.39 3.95 -0.34
N VAL A 70 10.22 4.07 -1.38
CA VAL A 70 10.78 5.34 -1.84
C VAL A 70 10.20 5.68 -3.19
N PHE A 71 9.77 6.93 -3.36
CA PHE A 71 9.35 7.45 -4.66
C PHE A 71 10.46 8.29 -5.29
N VAL A 72 10.65 8.18 -6.60
CA VAL A 72 11.65 8.96 -7.38
C VAL A 72 11.34 10.44 -7.42
N GLN A 73 10.08 10.80 -7.22
CA GLN A 73 9.58 12.17 -7.17
C GLN A 73 8.46 12.27 -6.14
N LYS A 74 8.17 13.50 -5.72
CA LYS A 74 7.06 13.75 -4.80
C LYS A 74 5.73 13.34 -5.45
N VAL A 75 4.94 12.54 -4.74
CA VAL A 75 3.63 12.06 -5.20
C VAL A 75 2.52 12.40 -4.23
N ARG A 76 1.29 12.30 -4.72
CA ARG A 76 0.07 12.39 -3.90
C ARG A 76 -0.61 11.04 -3.87
N LEU A 77 -0.65 10.42 -2.70
CA LEU A 77 -1.29 9.11 -2.53
C LEU A 77 -2.77 9.29 -2.23
N SER A 78 -3.62 8.74 -3.10
CA SER A 78 -5.07 8.72 -2.87
C SER A 78 -5.57 7.47 -2.16
N GLY A 79 -4.88 6.37 -2.38
CA GLY A 79 -5.28 5.06 -1.90
C GLY A 79 -4.12 4.08 -2.02
N ILE A 80 -4.24 2.95 -1.35
CA ILE A 80 -3.34 1.82 -1.51
C ILE A 80 -4.14 0.56 -1.83
N GLN A 81 -3.50 -0.35 -2.56
CA GLN A 81 -4.01 -1.67 -2.88
C GLN A 81 -2.98 -2.69 -2.44
N ILE A 82 -3.43 -3.65 -1.63
CA ILE A 82 -2.63 -4.79 -1.22
C ILE A 82 -3.39 -6.03 -1.68
N LYS A 83 -2.69 -6.87 -2.44
CA LYS A 83 -3.20 -8.16 -2.87
C LYS A 83 -2.49 -9.25 -2.10
N ALA A 84 -3.26 -10.20 -1.56
CA ALA A 84 -2.71 -11.37 -0.90
C ALA A 84 -3.54 -12.62 -1.24
N PRO A 85 -2.93 -13.81 -1.23
CA PRO A 85 -3.68 -15.07 -1.20
C PRO A 85 -4.59 -15.12 0.03
N GLY A 86 -5.71 -15.83 -0.08
CA GLY A 86 -6.69 -15.92 1.00
C GLY A 86 -6.07 -16.48 2.29
N GLY A 87 -6.24 -15.76 3.40
CA GLY A 87 -5.76 -16.17 4.73
C GLY A 87 -4.32 -15.76 5.06
N SER A 88 -3.58 -15.13 4.13
CA SER A 88 -2.15 -14.83 4.30
C SER A 88 -1.78 -13.35 4.17
N GLY A 89 -2.76 -12.46 4.07
CA GLY A 89 -2.52 -11.01 3.98
C GLY A 89 -2.65 -10.28 5.31
N PRO A 90 -2.15 -9.03 5.38
CA PRO A 90 -2.16 -8.24 6.61
C PRO A 90 -3.59 -7.89 7.02
N LYS A 91 -3.89 -7.95 8.33
CA LYS A 91 -5.18 -7.50 8.87
C LYS A 91 -5.22 -5.98 9.06
N SER A 92 -4.14 -5.41 9.58
CA SER A 92 -3.95 -3.98 9.76
C SER A 92 -2.60 -3.56 9.19
N VAL A 93 -2.55 -2.37 8.60
CA VAL A 93 -1.31 -1.72 8.14
C VAL A 93 -1.25 -0.31 8.72
N LYS A 94 -0.14 -0.02 9.39
CA LYS A 94 0.19 1.32 9.88
C LYS A 94 1.02 2.04 8.83
N LEU A 95 0.53 3.18 8.36
CA LEU A 95 1.19 4.01 7.38
C LEU A 95 1.88 5.18 8.09
N LEU A 96 3.16 5.32 7.78
CA LEU A 96 4.01 6.43 8.20
C LEU A 96 4.61 7.04 6.93
N VAL A 97 4.63 8.37 6.85
CA VAL A 97 5.15 9.09 5.68
C VAL A 97 6.24 10.05 6.10
N ASN A 98 7.19 10.30 5.20
CA ASN A 98 8.30 11.24 5.42
C ASN A 98 9.14 10.89 6.67
N VAL A 99 9.30 9.59 6.95
CA VAL A 99 10.16 9.10 8.03
C VAL A 99 11.46 8.57 7.43
N PRO A 100 12.63 9.20 7.69
CA PRO A 100 13.87 8.88 6.99
C PRO A 100 14.50 7.55 7.40
N SER A 101 14.20 7.06 8.61
CA SER A 101 14.68 5.78 9.12
C SER A 101 13.62 5.21 10.04
N LEU A 102 13.30 3.93 9.86
CA LEU A 102 12.31 3.23 10.66
C LEU A 102 12.80 1.81 10.95
N ASP A 103 12.64 1.37 12.19
CA ASP A 103 12.83 0.00 12.63
C ASP A 103 11.61 -0.40 13.48
N PHE A 104 11.55 -1.63 13.97
CA PHE A 104 10.38 -2.10 14.73
C PHE A 104 10.13 -1.33 16.03
N ASP A 105 11.18 -0.83 16.69
CA ASP A 105 11.05 -0.13 17.97
C ASP A 105 10.60 1.33 17.76
N SER A 106 11.22 2.02 16.80
CA SER A 106 10.79 3.35 16.38
C SER A 106 9.42 3.32 15.72
N ALA A 107 9.04 2.28 14.98
CA ALA A 107 7.69 2.13 14.42
C ALA A 107 6.61 2.05 15.49
N LYS A 108 6.90 1.48 16.66
CA LYS A 108 5.94 1.40 17.79
C LYS A 108 5.73 2.75 18.47
N SER A 109 6.75 3.61 18.50
CA SER A 109 6.72 4.91 19.18
C SER A 109 6.44 6.09 18.25
N THR A 110 6.64 5.93 16.95
CA THR A 110 6.38 6.97 15.95
C THR A 110 4.88 7.16 15.76
N LYS A 111 4.45 8.42 15.65
CA LYS A 111 3.06 8.75 15.38
C LYS A 111 2.64 8.22 14.01
N VAL A 112 1.72 7.26 14.01
CA VAL A 112 1.09 6.72 12.81
C VAL A 112 0.33 7.83 12.09
N THR A 113 0.53 7.94 10.77
CA THR A 113 -0.16 8.94 9.92
C THR A 113 -1.59 8.48 9.64
N GLN A 114 -1.74 7.21 9.28
CA GLN A 114 -3.03 6.55 9.14
C GLN A 114 -2.87 5.06 9.38
N GLU A 115 -3.81 4.46 10.11
CA GLU A 115 -3.95 3.01 10.19
C GLU A 115 -5.12 2.59 9.29
N VAL A 116 -4.94 1.48 8.57
CA VAL A 116 -5.94 0.91 7.68
C VAL A 116 -6.14 -0.56 7.98
N GLU A 117 -7.38 -1.00 7.93
CA GLU A 117 -7.75 -2.41 8.08
C GLU A 117 -8.12 -3.01 6.73
N PHE A 118 -7.77 -4.28 6.54
CA PHE A 118 -8.08 -5.04 5.34
C PHE A 118 -8.94 -6.25 5.70
N SER A 119 -10.02 -6.44 4.94
CA SER A 119 -10.75 -7.70 4.95
C SER A 119 -10.08 -8.72 4.04
N GLN A 120 -10.26 -10.01 4.33
CA GLN A 120 -9.72 -11.09 3.51
C GLN A 120 -10.29 -11.02 2.08
N GLU A 121 -11.57 -10.69 1.93
CA GLU A 121 -12.22 -10.51 0.64
C GLU A 121 -11.63 -9.32 -0.12
N GLY A 122 -11.31 -8.24 0.59
CA GLY A 122 -10.67 -7.05 0.02
C GLY A 122 -9.28 -7.34 -0.53
N LEU A 123 -8.49 -8.13 0.19
CA LEU A 123 -7.15 -8.55 -0.23
C LEU A 123 -7.19 -9.46 -1.46
N VAL A 124 -8.16 -10.38 -1.54
CA VAL A 124 -8.31 -11.29 -2.68
C VAL A 124 -8.84 -10.54 -3.91
N SER A 125 -9.79 -9.62 -3.72
CA SER A 125 -10.38 -8.81 -4.80
C SER A 125 -9.54 -7.61 -5.21
N ASN A 126 -8.38 -7.39 -4.58
CA ASN A 126 -7.51 -6.23 -4.78
C ASN A 126 -8.25 -4.89 -4.58
N ALA A 127 -9.08 -4.82 -3.54
CA ALA A 127 -9.86 -3.64 -3.20
C ALA A 127 -8.94 -2.48 -2.82
N LYS A 128 -9.24 -1.29 -3.35
CA LYS A 128 -8.53 -0.05 -3.00
C LYS A 128 -9.01 0.44 -1.64
N VAL A 129 -8.07 0.73 -0.75
CA VAL A 129 -8.32 1.44 0.51
C VAL A 129 -7.99 2.91 0.32
N GLU A 130 -8.95 3.79 0.60
CA GLU A 130 -8.77 5.24 0.46
C GLU A 130 -7.92 5.82 1.61
N LEU A 131 -7.01 6.72 1.26
CA LEU A 131 -6.20 7.46 2.21
C LEU A 131 -6.77 8.85 2.48
N LYS A 132 -6.46 9.40 3.64
CA LYS A 132 -6.80 10.77 4.03
C LYS A 132 -5.95 11.75 3.23
N LEU A 133 -6.43 12.13 2.05
CA LEU A 133 -5.73 12.97 1.08
C LEU A 133 -4.92 14.14 1.65
N PRO A 134 -5.38 14.92 2.66
CA PRO A 134 -4.56 15.99 3.23
C PRO A 134 -3.24 15.50 3.83
N LEU A 135 -3.25 14.32 4.46
CA LEU A 135 -2.08 13.72 5.11
C LEU A 135 -1.07 13.11 4.12
N PHE A 136 -1.54 12.81 2.90
CA PHE A 136 -0.76 12.15 1.85
C PHE A 136 -0.66 13.00 0.56
N SER A 137 -0.77 14.33 0.72
CA SER A 137 -0.71 15.29 -0.38
C SER A 137 0.70 15.51 -0.95
N SER A 138 1.71 15.12 -0.19
CA SER A 138 3.13 15.28 -0.48
C SER A 138 3.92 14.19 0.25
N VAL A 139 4.11 13.05 -0.41
CA VAL A 139 4.98 11.94 0.01
C VAL A 139 6.21 11.92 -0.89
#